data_AF-A0A0S4TWI0-F1
#
_entry.id   AF-A0A0S4TWI0-F1
#
_cell.length_a   1.000
_cell.length_b   1.000
_cell.length_c   1.000
_cell.angle_alpha   90.00
_cell.angle_beta   90.00
_cell.angle_gamma   90.00
#
_symmetry.space_group_name_H-M   'P 1'
#
loop_
_entity.id
_entity.type
_entity.pdbx_description
1 polymer ?
#
loop_
_entity_poly.entity_id
_entity_poly.type
_entity_poly.pdbx_seq_one_letter_code
_entity_poly.pdbx_strand_id
1 'polypeptide(L)'
;MKVAESHPAFEDTSPMADTDAGPSTYLARLRKRLAQKGHTLLDDEWRGRNVRYRFRCAHGHETSRSGNHALRSPLDCPTCEGEAKLARLQQIAQHAGGECLSTRYSYNAAKYRFRCRFGHEFEMRGERLLKGGWCPRCAFIRRGEARRDPTGLARIQEAARKRGGEWLPQPYALMTDAYRFRCAEGHEWTAPGSAVVYGKWCLLCGNKASGDACRRKDGLDELHRIAQEHGGQCLSHHYQNARTRYHFRCAQGHEWGTMGWNVLRGTWCLKCANSRHKLSIETMREMAAERGGLCVSDTYVDLQTKLEWECARGHRWHSKPHNIRVGHWCPQCAHLSRITRHKTRLQRRYEAVEV
;
A
#
# COMPACT_ATOMS: atom_id res chain seq x y z
N MET A 1 -22.66 15.20 36.52
CA MET A 1 -22.47 14.61 37.86
C MET A 1 -21.73 13.29 37.70
N LYS A 2 -20.39 13.34 37.84
CA LYS A 2 -19.51 12.17 37.81
C LYS A 2 -19.21 11.82 39.27
N VAL A 3 -19.59 10.63 39.71
CA VAL A 3 -19.18 10.12 41.02
C VAL A 3 -17.97 9.23 40.76
N ALA A 4 -16.83 9.67 41.30
CA ALA A 4 -15.59 8.91 41.34
C ALA A 4 -15.68 7.97 42.54
N GLU A 5 -15.57 6.65 42.31
CA GLU A 5 -15.41 5.70 43.39
C GLU A 5 -13.94 5.32 43.53
N SER A 6 -13.45 5.72 44.69
CA SER A 6 -12.14 5.53 45.31
C SER A 6 -11.78 4.06 45.51
N HIS A 7 -10.53 3.72 45.17
CA HIS A 7 -9.84 2.53 45.66
C HIS A 7 -9.68 2.56 47.18
N PRO A 8 -9.94 1.46 47.90
CA PRO A 8 -9.34 1.23 49.21
C PRO A 8 -8.06 0.39 49.08
N ALA A 9 -6.99 1.02 49.56
CA ALA A 9 -5.84 0.53 50.31
C ALA A 9 -5.37 -0.93 50.10
N PHE A 10 -4.16 -1.04 49.55
CA PHE A 10 -3.21 -2.11 49.84
C PHE A 10 -2.99 -2.21 51.35
N GLU A 11 -3.47 -3.30 51.97
CA GLU A 11 -3.01 -3.68 53.31
C GLU A 11 -1.66 -4.37 53.20
N ASP A 12 -0.68 -3.63 53.71
CA ASP A 12 0.67 -4.00 54.06
C ASP A 12 0.65 -5.21 55.02
N THR A 13 0.96 -6.39 54.50
CA THR A 13 1.31 -7.55 55.34
C THR A 13 2.81 -7.75 55.28
N SER A 14 3.48 -6.97 56.14
CA SER A 14 4.88 -7.12 56.51
C SER A 14 5.25 -8.59 56.78
N PRO A 15 6.50 -9.00 56.48
CA PRO A 15 6.92 -10.39 56.55
C PRO A 15 7.11 -10.79 58.01
N MET A 16 6.18 -11.56 58.56
CA MET A 16 6.39 -12.17 59.87
C MET A 16 7.52 -13.20 59.78
N ALA A 17 8.66 -12.77 60.33
CA ALA A 17 9.77 -13.48 60.92
C ALA A 17 9.71 -15.02 60.91
N ASP A 18 10.78 -15.61 60.35
CA ASP A 18 11.22 -16.97 60.65
C ASP A 18 11.28 -17.15 62.18
N THR A 19 10.33 -17.90 62.72
CA THR A 19 10.49 -18.56 64.02
C THR A 19 10.51 -20.05 63.78
N ASP A 20 11.58 -20.64 64.26
CA ASP A 20 12.01 -22.03 64.18
C ASP A 20 10.83 -23.00 64.38
N ALA A 21 10.39 -23.60 63.27
CA ALA A 21 9.26 -24.50 63.24
C ALA A 21 9.77 -25.78 62.56
N GLY A 22 9.99 -26.84 63.35
CA GLY A 22 10.58 -28.09 62.86
C GLY A 22 9.85 -28.66 61.64
N PRO A 23 10.46 -29.61 60.91
CA PRO A 23 9.91 -30.17 59.66
C PRO A 23 8.43 -30.62 59.75
N SER A 24 7.97 -31.01 60.95
CA SER A 24 6.58 -31.39 61.26
C SER A 24 5.55 -30.26 61.10
N THR A 25 5.90 -29.00 61.43
CA THR A 25 4.93 -27.89 61.40
C THR A 25 4.60 -27.40 60.00
N TYR A 26 5.54 -27.51 59.05
CA TYR A 26 5.31 -27.10 57.66
C TYR A 26 4.38 -28.08 56.94
N LEU A 27 4.53 -29.39 57.17
CA LEU A 27 3.59 -30.39 56.67
C LEU A 27 2.19 -30.22 57.24
N ALA A 28 2.05 -29.96 58.54
CA ALA A 28 0.75 -29.71 59.16
C ALA A 28 0.04 -28.49 58.54
N ARG A 29 0.77 -27.39 58.29
CA ARG A 29 0.24 -26.20 57.60
C ARG A 29 -0.19 -26.52 56.15
N LEU A 30 0.61 -27.30 55.43
CA LEU A 30 0.30 -27.77 54.07
C LEU A 30 -0.96 -28.64 54.04
N ARG A 31 -1.06 -29.61 54.95
CA ARG A 31 -2.25 -30.47 55.11
C ARG A 31 -3.50 -29.65 55.41
N LYS A 32 -3.42 -28.66 56.31
CA LYS A 32 -4.55 -27.76 56.62
C LYS A 32 -5.00 -26.96 55.39
N ARG A 33 -4.07 -26.38 54.62
CA ARG A 33 -4.39 -25.62 53.39
C ARG A 33 -4.98 -26.50 52.29
N LEU A 34 -4.47 -27.72 52.13
CA LEU A 34 -5.00 -28.69 51.16
C LEU A 34 -6.39 -29.16 51.58
N ALA A 35 -6.61 -29.46 52.87
CA ALA A 35 -7.91 -29.89 53.40
C ALA A 35 -9.00 -28.83 53.22
N GLN A 36 -8.69 -27.53 53.35
CA GLN A 36 -9.63 -26.44 53.06
C GLN A 36 -10.18 -26.46 51.62
N LYS A 37 -9.43 -27.03 50.67
CA LYS A 37 -9.85 -27.23 49.27
C LYS A 37 -10.26 -28.68 48.95
N GLY A 38 -10.32 -29.56 49.96
CA GLY A 38 -10.60 -30.99 49.76
C GLY A 38 -9.49 -31.75 49.03
N HIS A 39 -8.24 -31.29 49.13
CA HIS A 39 -7.07 -31.93 48.51
C HIS A 39 -6.30 -32.75 49.55
N THR A 40 -5.64 -33.82 49.10
CA THR A 40 -4.88 -34.75 49.96
C THR A 40 -3.39 -34.66 49.64
N LEU A 41 -2.54 -34.51 50.66
CA LEU A 41 -1.09 -34.57 50.49
C LEU A 41 -0.63 -36.04 50.40
N LEU A 42 0.19 -36.37 49.40
CA LEU A 42 0.69 -37.74 49.19
C LEU A 42 2.08 -37.97 49.80
N ASP A 43 2.86 -36.92 50.03
CA ASP A 43 4.13 -37.01 50.74
C ASP A 43 3.93 -36.94 52.26
N ASP A 44 4.67 -37.78 52.97
CA ASP A 44 4.66 -38.00 54.41
C ASP A 44 5.74 -37.20 55.15
N GLU A 45 6.85 -36.89 54.49
CA GLU A 45 8.00 -36.19 55.07
C GLU A 45 8.35 -34.84 54.43
N TRP A 46 8.80 -33.89 55.25
CA TRP A 46 9.25 -32.57 54.80
C TRP A 46 10.74 -32.59 54.47
N ARG A 47 11.07 -32.51 53.18
CA ARG A 47 12.44 -32.52 52.64
C ARG A 47 12.99 -31.12 52.33
N GLY A 48 12.29 -30.05 52.73
CA GLY A 48 12.70 -28.65 52.52
C GLY A 48 11.78 -27.82 51.61
N ARG A 49 11.98 -26.50 51.61
CA ARG A 49 11.10 -25.51 50.95
C ARG A 49 11.16 -25.56 49.42
N ASN A 50 12.28 -25.96 48.82
CA ASN A 50 12.44 -26.01 47.36
C ASN A 50 12.12 -27.39 46.76
N VAL A 51 11.84 -28.39 47.60
CA VAL A 51 11.45 -29.73 47.15
C VAL A 51 10.00 -29.73 46.67
N ARG A 52 9.72 -30.53 45.64
CA ARG A 52 8.36 -30.72 45.11
C ARG A 52 7.62 -31.75 45.95
N TYR A 53 6.45 -31.38 46.43
CA TYR A 53 5.52 -32.25 47.13
C TYR A 53 4.34 -32.54 46.21
N ARG A 54 3.91 -33.81 46.19
CA ARG A 54 2.78 -34.34 45.44
C ARG A 54 1.52 -34.27 46.29
N PHE A 55 0.45 -33.81 45.67
CA PHE A 55 -0.88 -33.81 46.27
C PHE A 55 -1.92 -34.21 45.23
N ARG A 56 -2.99 -34.82 45.72
CA ARG A 56 -4.16 -35.24 44.96
C ARG A 56 -5.30 -34.26 45.18
N CYS A 57 -5.82 -33.69 44.10
CA CYS A 57 -7.01 -32.83 44.09
C CYS A 57 -8.26 -33.63 44.51
N ALA A 58 -9.33 -32.94 44.91
CA ALA A 58 -10.65 -33.52 45.17
C ALA A 58 -11.20 -34.32 43.97
N HIS A 59 -10.82 -33.92 42.75
CA HIS A 59 -11.17 -34.61 41.49
C HIS A 59 -10.22 -35.77 41.14
N GLY A 60 -9.35 -36.19 42.05
CA GLY A 60 -8.42 -37.31 41.84
C GLY A 60 -7.13 -36.97 41.08
N HIS A 61 -6.97 -35.74 40.59
CA HIS A 61 -5.78 -35.32 39.84
C HIS A 61 -4.54 -35.20 40.73
N GLU A 62 -3.44 -35.86 40.34
CA GLU A 62 -2.15 -35.76 41.02
C GLU A 62 -1.31 -34.64 40.43
N THR A 63 -0.88 -33.70 41.27
CA THR A 63 -0.03 -32.57 40.85
C THR A 63 1.09 -32.37 41.86
N SER A 64 2.18 -31.74 41.42
CA SER A 64 3.32 -31.44 42.29
C SER A 64 3.63 -29.95 42.29
N ARG A 65 3.95 -29.40 43.47
CA ARG A 65 4.39 -28.01 43.64
C ARG A 65 5.56 -27.94 44.62
N SER A 66 6.40 -26.93 44.50
CA SER A 66 7.45 -26.71 45.49
C SER A 66 6.85 -26.34 46.84
N GLY A 67 7.49 -26.75 47.94
CA GLY A 67 7.03 -26.45 49.31
C GLY A 67 6.81 -24.95 49.55
N ASN A 68 7.68 -24.09 49.02
CA ASN A 68 7.57 -22.64 49.11
C ASN A 68 6.33 -22.11 48.38
N HIS A 69 6.07 -22.60 47.17
CA HIS A 69 4.87 -22.22 46.40
C HIS A 69 3.60 -22.73 47.08
N ALA A 70 3.62 -23.95 47.62
CA ALA A 70 2.47 -24.53 48.30
C ALA A 70 2.09 -23.79 49.60
N LEU A 71 3.08 -23.22 50.28
CA LEU A 71 2.88 -22.42 51.50
C LEU A 71 2.45 -20.98 51.22
N ARG A 72 2.82 -20.39 50.07
CA ARG A 72 2.56 -18.96 49.78
C ARG A 72 1.45 -18.72 48.76
N SER A 73 1.27 -19.62 47.79
CA SER A 73 0.36 -19.42 46.66
C SER A 73 -0.92 -20.27 46.78
N PRO A 74 -1.98 -19.93 46.04
CA PRO A 74 -3.16 -20.78 45.88
C PRO A 74 -2.78 -22.14 45.29
N LEU A 75 -3.18 -23.21 45.97
CA LEU A 75 -2.95 -24.59 45.53
C LEU A 75 -4.08 -25.06 44.61
N ASP A 76 -4.19 -24.44 43.44
CA ASP A 76 -5.17 -24.85 42.43
C ASP A 76 -4.61 -25.95 41.52
N CYS A 77 -5.48 -26.92 41.21
CA CYS A 77 -5.16 -28.01 40.30
C CYS A 77 -5.19 -27.49 38.84
N PRO A 78 -4.07 -27.50 38.10
CA PRO A 78 -4.02 -27.02 36.71
C PRO A 78 -4.93 -27.81 35.77
N THR A 79 -5.10 -29.10 36.05
CA THR A 79 -5.99 -29.97 35.27
C THR A 79 -7.45 -29.56 35.48
N CYS A 80 -7.89 -29.38 36.72
CA CYS A 80 -9.25 -28.89 37.02
C CYS A 80 -9.50 -27.48 36.48
N GLU A 81 -8.50 -26.59 36.57
CA GLU A 81 -8.60 -25.24 36.02
C GLU A 81 -8.71 -25.27 34.49
N GLY A 82 -7.98 -26.17 33.84
CA GLY A 82 -8.06 -26.40 32.40
C GLY A 82 -9.42 -26.97 31.97
N GLU A 83 -9.92 -27.97 32.68
CA GLU A 83 -11.25 -28.56 32.46
C GLU A 83 -12.36 -27.53 32.64
N ALA A 84 -12.32 -26.72 33.70
CA ALA A 84 -13.28 -25.65 33.94
C ALA A 84 -13.25 -24.59 32.82
N LYS A 85 -12.07 -24.23 32.33
CA LYS A 85 -11.93 -23.31 31.18
C LYS A 85 -12.44 -23.92 29.88
N LEU A 86 -12.17 -25.20 29.62
CA LEU A 86 -12.71 -25.89 28.44
C LEU A 86 -14.23 -25.99 28.51
N ALA A 87 -14.80 -26.33 29.66
CA ALA A 87 -16.24 -26.36 29.89
C ALA A 87 -16.87 -24.98 29.63
N ARG A 88 -16.23 -23.90 30.09
CA ARG A 88 -16.67 -22.52 29.79
C ARG A 88 -16.62 -22.21 28.28
N LEU A 89 -15.58 -22.63 27.57
CA LEU A 89 -15.49 -22.46 26.11
C LEU A 89 -16.56 -23.27 25.37
N GLN A 90 -16.85 -24.50 25.84
CA GLN A 90 -17.91 -25.36 25.29
C GLN A 90 -19.29 -24.74 25.50
N GLN A 91 -19.58 -24.18 26.69
CA GLN A 91 -20.83 -23.47 26.96
C GLN A 91 -21.01 -22.24 26.07
N ILE A 92 -19.95 -21.42 25.89
CA ILE A 92 -20.02 -20.25 24.99
C ILE A 92 -20.25 -20.69 23.54
N ALA A 93 -19.61 -21.78 23.10
CA ALA A 93 -19.83 -22.34 21.78
C ALA A 93 -21.29 -22.80 21.57
N GLN A 94 -21.87 -23.49 22.55
CA GLN A 94 -23.27 -23.92 22.54
C GLN A 94 -24.23 -22.72 22.48
N HIS A 95 -24.03 -21.71 23.33
CA HIS A 95 -24.86 -20.51 23.35
C HIS A 95 -24.75 -19.70 22.05
N ALA A 96 -23.58 -19.71 21.40
CA ALA A 96 -23.38 -19.07 20.09
C ALA A 96 -23.94 -19.90 18.91
N GLY A 97 -24.61 -21.03 19.19
CA GLY A 97 -25.22 -21.91 18.19
C GLY A 97 -24.17 -22.72 17.43
N GLY A 98 -23.26 -23.36 18.13
CA GLY A 98 -22.37 -24.37 17.57
C GLY A 98 -21.77 -25.26 18.66
N GLU A 99 -20.70 -25.96 18.33
CA GLU A 99 -20.06 -26.94 19.22
C GLU A 99 -18.54 -26.81 19.18
N CYS A 100 -17.90 -27.21 20.28
CA CYS A 100 -16.46 -27.31 20.38
C CYS A 100 -16.06 -28.76 20.10
N LEU A 101 -15.23 -28.97 19.08
CA LEU A 101 -14.69 -30.29 18.71
C LEU A 101 -13.46 -30.67 19.54
N SER A 102 -12.86 -29.70 20.24
CA SER A 102 -11.70 -29.94 21.10
C SER A 102 -12.12 -30.54 22.43
N THR A 103 -11.50 -31.67 22.78
CA THR A 103 -11.77 -32.45 24.01
C THR A 103 -10.76 -32.24 25.13
N ARG A 104 -9.65 -31.53 24.87
CA ARG A 104 -8.59 -31.27 25.85
C ARG A 104 -8.21 -29.80 25.90
N TYR A 105 -8.08 -29.26 27.10
CA TYR A 105 -7.56 -27.92 27.33
C TYR A 105 -6.05 -27.93 27.11
N SER A 106 -5.58 -27.14 26.15
CA SER A 106 -4.15 -26.88 25.96
C SER A 106 -3.87 -25.42 26.27
N TYR A 107 -2.73 -25.16 26.90
CA TYR A 107 -2.30 -23.85 27.45
C TYR A 107 -2.73 -22.64 26.59
N ASN A 108 -2.96 -21.49 27.24
CA ASN A 108 -3.62 -20.26 26.76
C ASN A 108 -3.39 -19.77 25.30
N ALA A 109 -2.34 -20.23 24.59
CA ALA A 109 -2.08 -19.91 23.18
C ALA A 109 -2.63 -20.93 22.17
N ALA A 110 -3.19 -22.05 22.63
CA ALA A 110 -3.66 -23.12 21.77
C ALA A 110 -4.91 -22.71 20.96
N LYS A 111 -4.98 -23.23 19.74
CA LYS A 111 -6.14 -23.10 18.85
C LYS A 111 -7.11 -24.24 19.15
N TYR A 112 -8.36 -23.89 19.38
CA TYR A 112 -9.46 -24.82 19.60
C TYR A 112 -10.27 -24.93 18.31
N ARG A 113 -10.76 -26.14 18.02
CA ARG A 113 -11.60 -26.42 16.85
C ARG A 113 -13.06 -26.28 17.24
N PHE A 114 -13.81 -25.52 16.44
CA PHE A 114 -15.24 -25.28 16.62
C PHE A 114 -16.00 -25.54 15.33
N ARG A 115 -17.27 -25.93 15.46
CA ARG A 115 -18.21 -26.09 14.36
C ARG A 115 -19.45 -25.24 14.62
N CYS A 116 -19.79 -24.37 13.67
CA CYS A 116 -20.99 -23.52 13.76
C CYS A 116 -22.25 -24.29 13.32
N ARG A 117 -23.46 -23.82 13.70
CA ARG A 117 -24.76 -24.35 13.22
C ARG A 117 -24.89 -24.43 11.69
N PHE A 118 -24.15 -23.61 10.96
CA PHE A 118 -24.11 -23.64 9.48
C PHE A 118 -23.09 -24.65 8.92
N GLY A 119 -22.54 -25.54 9.76
CA GLY A 119 -21.54 -26.54 9.37
C GLY A 119 -20.12 -26.00 9.16
N HIS A 120 -19.85 -24.74 9.52
CA HIS A 120 -18.52 -24.15 9.37
C HIS A 120 -17.57 -24.66 10.46
N GLU A 121 -16.58 -25.45 10.08
CA GLU A 121 -15.44 -25.79 10.94
C GLU A 121 -14.36 -24.71 10.90
N PHE A 122 -13.90 -24.26 12.07
CA PHE A 122 -12.84 -23.26 12.17
C PHE A 122 -12.01 -23.43 13.45
N GLU A 123 -10.77 -22.96 13.39
CA GLU A 123 -9.86 -22.89 14.53
C GLU A 123 -9.81 -21.48 15.12
N MET A 124 -9.86 -21.38 16.45
CA MET A 124 -9.81 -20.10 17.15
C MET A 124 -9.15 -20.22 18.52
N ARG A 125 -8.44 -19.17 18.95
CA ARG A 125 -7.94 -19.06 20.32
C ARG A 125 -9.10 -18.83 21.30
N GLY A 126 -9.04 -19.49 22.46
CA GLY A 126 -10.08 -19.37 23.50
C GLY A 126 -10.31 -17.93 23.98
N GLU A 127 -9.27 -17.09 24.03
CA GLU A 127 -9.39 -15.67 24.40
C GLU A 127 -10.31 -14.88 23.46
N ARG A 128 -10.26 -15.14 22.15
CA ARG A 128 -11.11 -14.47 21.17
C ARG A 128 -12.59 -14.85 21.35
N LEU A 129 -12.83 -16.09 21.75
CA LEU A 129 -14.17 -16.57 22.09
C LEU A 129 -14.70 -15.89 23.36
N LEU A 130 -13.85 -15.76 24.38
CA LEU A 130 -14.19 -15.06 25.64
C LEU A 130 -14.50 -13.57 25.43
N LYS A 131 -13.88 -12.92 24.44
CA LYS A 131 -14.18 -11.52 24.04
C LYS A 131 -15.44 -11.38 23.17
N GLY A 132 -16.22 -12.44 22.97
CA GLY A 132 -17.46 -12.43 22.19
C GLY A 132 -17.28 -12.65 20.68
N GLY A 133 -16.08 -13.01 20.22
CA GLY A 133 -15.84 -13.36 18.82
C GLY A 133 -16.33 -14.76 18.48
N TRP A 134 -17.23 -14.88 17.50
CA TRP A 134 -17.71 -16.17 16.97
C TRP A 134 -17.35 -16.38 15.49
N CYS A 135 -17.72 -17.54 14.95
CA CYS A 135 -17.49 -18.04 13.59
C CYS A 135 -17.08 -16.94 12.57
N PRO A 136 -15.81 -16.91 12.12
CA PRO A 136 -15.30 -15.87 11.22
C PRO A 136 -16.05 -15.82 9.89
N ARG A 137 -16.47 -16.99 9.37
CA ARG A 137 -17.20 -17.08 8.11
C ARG A 137 -18.60 -16.51 8.23
N CYS A 138 -19.32 -16.79 9.32
CA CYS A 138 -20.63 -16.17 9.58
C CYS A 138 -20.52 -14.66 9.84
N ALA A 139 -19.47 -14.22 10.55
CA ALA A 139 -19.22 -12.79 10.75
C ALA A 139 -18.88 -12.08 9.43
N PHE A 140 -18.18 -12.75 8.51
CA PHE A 140 -17.93 -12.23 7.17
C PHE A 140 -19.21 -12.14 6.33
N ILE A 141 -20.04 -13.18 6.33
CA ILE A 141 -21.34 -13.19 5.64
C ILE A 141 -22.23 -12.06 6.16
N ARG A 142 -22.41 -11.92 7.48
CA ARG A 142 -23.22 -10.84 8.07
C ARG A 142 -22.67 -9.45 7.74
N ARG A 143 -21.35 -9.27 7.73
CA ARG A 143 -20.74 -8.00 7.28
C ARG A 143 -20.95 -7.74 5.79
N GLY A 144 -20.97 -8.79 4.97
CA GLY A 144 -21.29 -8.71 3.55
C GLY A 144 -22.76 -8.33 3.32
N GLU A 145 -23.68 -8.94 4.06
CA GLU A 145 -25.12 -8.62 4.06
C GLU A 145 -25.38 -7.19 4.55
N ALA A 146 -24.71 -6.75 5.62
CA ALA A 146 -24.84 -5.38 6.13
C ALA A 146 -24.25 -4.32 5.18
N ARG A 147 -23.31 -4.70 4.30
CA ARG A 147 -22.78 -3.86 3.22
C ARG A 147 -23.59 -3.96 1.93
N ARG A 148 -24.54 -4.89 1.84
CA ARG A 148 -25.42 -5.03 0.69
C ARG A 148 -26.39 -3.85 0.71
N ASP A 149 -26.08 -2.83 -0.10
CA ASP A 149 -26.99 -1.72 -0.35
C ASP A 149 -28.27 -2.27 -1.00
N PRO A 150 -29.43 -2.24 -0.31
CA PRO A 150 -30.69 -2.76 -0.84
C PRO A 150 -31.18 -1.94 -2.05
N THR A 151 -30.71 -0.70 -2.20
CA THR A 151 -31.05 0.16 -3.35
C THR A 151 -30.09 0.00 -4.52
N GLY A 152 -28.99 -0.74 -4.33
CA GLY A 152 -27.93 -0.87 -5.32
C GLY A 152 -28.40 -1.54 -6.61
N LEU A 153 -29.28 -2.54 -6.50
CA LEU A 153 -29.88 -3.19 -7.67
C LEU A 153 -30.72 -2.21 -8.51
N ALA A 154 -31.62 -1.46 -7.86
CA ALA A 154 -32.47 -0.49 -8.53
C ALA A 154 -31.65 0.59 -9.25
N ARG A 155 -30.52 1.02 -8.67
CA ARG A 155 -29.60 1.98 -9.30
C ARG A 155 -28.92 1.42 -10.56
N ILE A 156 -28.51 0.15 -10.54
CA ILE A 156 -27.91 -0.53 -11.70
C ILE A 156 -28.95 -0.66 -12.83
N GLN A 157 -30.16 -1.11 -12.50
CA GLN A 157 -31.26 -1.22 -13.45
C GLN A 157 -31.64 0.14 -14.06
N GLU A 158 -31.73 1.18 -13.22
CA GLU A 158 -32.03 2.53 -13.68
C GLU A 158 -30.93 3.10 -14.58
N ALA A 159 -29.66 2.88 -14.23
CA ALA A 159 -28.52 3.29 -15.05
C ALA A 159 -28.50 2.57 -16.41
N ALA A 160 -28.89 1.29 -16.45
CA ALA A 160 -29.04 0.55 -17.69
C ALA A 160 -30.18 1.11 -18.56
N ARG A 161 -31.35 1.34 -17.95
CA ARG A 161 -32.55 1.89 -18.61
C ARG A 161 -32.29 3.27 -19.21
N LYS A 162 -31.65 4.18 -18.47
CA LYS A 162 -31.28 5.53 -18.96
C LYS A 162 -30.37 5.50 -20.20
N ARG A 163 -29.67 4.40 -20.45
CA ARG A 163 -28.75 4.22 -21.58
C ARG A 163 -29.32 3.35 -22.69
N GLY A 164 -30.63 3.07 -22.63
CA GLY A 164 -31.35 2.29 -23.61
C GLY A 164 -30.94 0.82 -23.63
N GLY A 165 -30.43 0.27 -22.51
CA GLY A 165 -30.15 -1.16 -22.42
C GLY A 165 -30.75 -1.80 -21.18
N GLU A 166 -30.51 -3.10 -21.06
CA GLU A 166 -31.09 -3.96 -20.05
C GLU A 166 -30.01 -4.66 -19.24
N TRP A 167 -30.32 -4.89 -17.98
CA TRP A 167 -29.56 -5.79 -17.11
C TRP A 167 -30.14 -7.19 -17.25
N LEU A 168 -29.30 -8.19 -17.52
CA LEU A 168 -29.77 -9.57 -17.65
C LEU A 168 -30.04 -10.15 -16.26
N PRO A 169 -31.15 -10.88 -16.05
CA PRO A 169 -31.56 -11.33 -14.72
C PRO A 169 -30.48 -12.20 -14.04
N GLN A 170 -29.92 -11.73 -12.93
CA GLN A 170 -28.96 -12.45 -12.09
C GLN A 170 -29.14 -12.10 -10.61
N PRO A 171 -28.75 -12.98 -9.66
CA PRO A 171 -28.79 -12.66 -8.25
C PRO A 171 -27.87 -11.48 -7.93
N TYR A 172 -28.42 -10.39 -7.38
CA TYR A 172 -27.62 -9.26 -6.92
C TYR A 172 -26.91 -9.61 -5.60
N ALA A 173 -25.58 -9.54 -5.61
CA ALA A 173 -24.75 -9.80 -4.44
C ALA A 173 -24.19 -8.49 -3.87
N LEU A 174 -23.35 -7.78 -4.62
CA LEU A 174 -22.79 -6.46 -4.30
C LEU A 174 -22.72 -5.55 -5.53
N MET A 175 -22.66 -4.23 -5.30
CA MET A 175 -22.47 -3.24 -6.37
C MET A 175 -21.17 -3.44 -7.17
N THR A 176 -20.12 -3.97 -6.54
CA THR A 176 -18.82 -4.20 -7.17
C THR A 176 -18.73 -5.50 -7.98
N ASP A 177 -19.73 -6.37 -7.85
CA ASP A 177 -19.71 -7.65 -8.55
C ASP A 177 -20.01 -7.47 -10.03
N ALA A 178 -19.54 -8.44 -10.82
CA ALA A 178 -19.69 -8.44 -12.26
C ALA A 178 -21.05 -8.98 -12.67
N TYR A 179 -21.77 -8.21 -13.48
CA TYR A 179 -23.09 -8.56 -14.00
C TYR A 179 -23.10 -8.46 -15.52
N ARG A 180 -24.05 -9.16 -16.15
CA ARG A 180 -24.25 -9.10 -17.61
C ARG A 180 -25.24 -8.01 -17.98
N PHE A 181 -24.89 -7.25 -19.02
CA PHE A 181 -25.70 -6.16 -19.57
C PHE A 181 -25.85 -6.36 -21.08
N ARG A 182 -26.96 -5.85 -21.62
CA ARG A 182 -27.20 -5.75 -23.07
C ARG A 182 -27.57 -4.31 -23.43
N CYS A 183 -27.01 -3.75 -24.49
CA CYS A 183 -27.35 -2.40 -24.97
C CYS A 183 -28.47 -2.43 -26.02
N ALA A 184 -28.99 -1.25 -26.40
CA ALA A 184 -29.96 -1.07 -27.49
C ALA A 184 -29.55 -1.77 -28.80
N GLU A 185 -28.26 -1.71 -29.15
CA GLU A 185 -27.70 -2.32 -30.37
C GLU A 185 -27.50 -3.86 -30.24
N GLY A 186 -27.97 -4.49 -29.15
CA GLY A 186 -27.89 -5.94 -28.95
C GLY A 186 -26.54 -6.47 -28.42
N HIS A 187 -25.54 -5.62 -28.20
CA HIS A 187 -24.26 -6.07 -27.64
C HIS A 187 -24.41 -6.50 -26.19
N GLU A 188 -23.90 -7.69 -25.87
CA GLU A 188 -23.83 -8.20 -24.51
C GLU A 188 -22.40 -8.08 -23.96
N TRP A 189 -22.27 -7.64 -22.71
CA TRP A 189 -20.98 -7.61 -22.02
C TRP A 189 -21.14 -7.84 -20.52
N THR A 190 -20.02 -8.13 -19.87
CA THR A 190 -19.94 -8.27 -18.41
C THR A 190 -19.22 -7.06 -17.83
N ALA A 191 -19.79 -6.43 -16.80
CA ALA A 191 -19.19 -5.30 -16.11
C ALA A 191 -19.57 -5.25 -14.62
N PRO A 192 -18.75 -4.63 -13.77
CA PRO A 192 -19.16 -4.31 -12.40
C PRO A 192 -20.37 -3.38 -12.38
N GLY A 193 -21.33 -3.61 -11.47
CA GLY A 193 -22.50 -2.75 -11.29
C GLY A 193 -22.13 -1.28 -11.03
N SER A 194 -21.08 -1.05 -10.23
CA SER A 194 -20.53 0.28 -9.95
C SER A 194 -20.07 0.99 -11.22
N ALA A 195 -19.41 0.29 -12.15
CA ALA A 195 -18.91 0.88 -13.38
C ALA A 195 -20.04 1.41 -14.27
N VAL A 196 -21.16 0.68 -14.32
CA VAL A 196 -22.37 1.10 -15.04
C VAL A 196 -22.98 2.36 -14.43
N VAL A 197 -23.11 2.38 -13.10
CA VAL A 197 -23.65 3.53 -12.36
C VAL A 197 -22.76 4.78 -12.51
N TYR A 198 -21.43 4.64 -12.47
CA TYR A 198 -20.48 5.75 -12.62
C TYR A 198 -20.24 6.17 -14.08
N GLY A 199 -20.90 5.53 -15.04
CA GLY A 199 -20.97 6.07 -16.39
C GLY A 199 -20.17 5.30 -17.45
N LYS A 200 -19.58 4.14 -17.15
CA LYS A 200 -19.04 3.23 -18.18
C LYS A 200 -20.17 2.38 -18.79
N TRP A 201 -20.19 2.21 -20.11
CA TRP A 201 -21.23 1.46 -20.83
C TRP A 201 -20.63 0.57 -21.91
N CYS A 202 -21.47 0.09 -22.84
CA CYS A 202 -21.07 -0.70 -24.00
C CYS A 202 -19.89 -0.09 -24.74
N LEU A 203 -18.76 -0.80 -24.71
CA LEU A 203 -17.52 -0.40 -25.37
C LEU A 203 -17.67 -0.40 -26.89
N LEU A 204 -18.47 -1.31 -27.46
CA LEU A 204 -18.68 -1.37 -28.90
C LEU A 204 -19.44 -0.13 -29.41
N CYS A 205 -20.51 0.26 -28.72
CA CYS A 205 -21.23 1.50 -29.02
C CYS A 205 -20.36 2.73 -28.75
N GLY A 206 -19.61 2.76 -27.64
CA GLY A 206 -18.69 3.86 -27.32
C GLY A 206 -17.56 4.02 -28.35
N ASN A 207 -17.02 2.90 -28.85
CA ASN A 207 -15.97 2.89 -29.86
C ASN A 207 -16.52 3.29 -31.24
N LYS A 208 -17.73 2.84 -31.60
CA LYS A 208 -18.42 3.27 -32.83
C LYS A 208 -18.66 4.78 -32.81
N ALA A 209 -19.27 5.31 -31.75
CA ALA A 209 -19.50 6.75 -31.58
C ALA A 209 -18.19 7.56 -31.56
N SER A 210 -17.13 7.05 -30.90
CA SER A 210 -15.81 7.71 -30.91
C SER A 210 -15.13 7.66 -32.28
N GLY A 211 -15.30 6.55 -33.01
CA GLY A 211 -14.80 6.37 -34.37
C GLY A 211 -15.51 7.30 -35.35
N ASP A 212 -16.83 7.39 -35.25
CA ASP A 212 -17.67 8.31 -36.03
C ASP A 212 -17.33 9.78 -35.72
N ALA A 213 -17.10 10.13 -34.45
CA ALA A 213 -16.64 11.46 -34.06
C ALA A 213 -15.23 11.80 -34.60
N CYS A 214 -14.35 10.81 -34.75
CA CYS A 214 -13.04 10.98 -35.39
C CYS A 214 -13.10 10.97 -36.93
N ARG A 215 -14.23 10.56 -37.52
CA ARG A 215 -14.49 10.58 -38.96
C ARG A 215 -15.07 11.95 -39.33
N ARG A 216 -14.21 12.97 -39.37
CA ARG A 216 -14.54 14.25 -40.01
C ARG A 216 -14.71 14.00 -41.51
N LYS A 217 -15.86 14.42 -42.08
CA LYS A 217 -16.14 14.26 -43.52
C LYS A 217 -15.09 14.96 -44.39
N ASP A 218 -14.58 16.11 -43.95
CA ASP A 218 -13.62 16.94 -44.70
C ASP A 218 -12.16 16.76 -44.23
N GLY A 219 -11.88 15.65 -43.53
CA GLY A 219 -10.59 15.47 -42.86
C GLY A 219 -9.41 15.29 -43.81
N LEU A 220 -9.62 14.88 -45.07
CA LEU A 220 -8.55 14.78 -46.06
C LEU A 220 -8.13 16.14 -46.59
N ASP A 221 -9.11 16.97 -46.93
CA ASP A 221 -8.90 18.31 -47.48
C ASP A 221 -8.15 19.19 -46.49
N GLU A 222 -8.48 19.05 -45.20
CA GLU A 222 -7.78 19.72 -44.12
C GLU A 222 -6.31 19.29 -44.00
N LEU A 223 -6.03 17.98 -44.13
CA LEU A 223 -4.65 17.47 -44.13
C LEU A 223 -3.86 17.92 -45.36
N HIS A 224 -4.52 18.03 -46.52
CA HIS A 224 -3.91 18.57 -47.74
C HIS A 224 -3.61 20.06 -47.59
N ARG A 225 -4.53 20.84 -47.01
CA ARG A 225 -4.33 22.27 -46.72
C ARG A 225 -3.15 22.51 -45.78
N ILE A 226 -3.09 21.81 -44.64
CA ILE A 226 -1.97 21.94 -43.69
C ILE A 226 -0.65 21.53 -44.35
N ALA A 227 -0.68 20.51 -45.23
CA ALA A 227 0.50 20.13 -45.98
C ALA A 227 1.00 21.24 -46.89
N GLN A 228 0.10 21.87 -47.64
CA GLN A 228 0.42 22.99 -48.53
C GLN A 228 0.90 24.22 -47.76
N GLU A 229 0.28 24.56 -46.63
CA GLU A 229 0.69 25.67 -45.75
C GLU A 229 2.14 25.53 -45.26
N HIS A 230 2.57 24.30 -44.97
CA HIS A 230 3.95 24.00 -44.57
C HIS A 230 4.91 23.73 -45.75
N GLY A 231 4.49 24.01 -46.99
CA GLY A 231 5.27 23.78 -48.21
C GLY A 231 5.56 22.30 -48.47
N GLY A 232 4.76 21.39 -47.92
CA GLY A 232 4.85 19.95 -48.11
C GLY A 232 3.65 19.38 -48.87
N GLN A 233 3.61 18.06 -48.95
CA GLN A 233 2.60 17.29 -49.67
C GLN A 233 2.12 16.12 -48.82
N CYS A 234 0.81 15.86 -48.87
CA CYS A 234 0.24 14.62 -48.35
C CYS A 234 0.25 13.58 -49.47
N LEU A 235 0.89 12.43 -49.24
CA LEU A 235 1.00 11.33 -50.20
C LEU A 235 -0.18 10.36 -50.13
N SER A 236 -1.13 10.60 -49.21
CA SER A 236 -2.30 9.74 -49.00
C SER A 236 -3.53 10.30 -49.70
N HIS A 237 -4.24 9.43 -50.42
CA HIS A 237 -5.42 9.79 -51.23
C HIS A 237 -6.76 9.42 -50.59
N HIS A 238 -6.75 8.65 -49.49
CA HIS A 238 -7.97 8.15 -48.86
C HIS A 238 -7.99 8.46 -47.37
N TYR A 239 -9.07 9.09 -46.89
CA TYR A 239 -9.25 9.43 -45.48
C TYR A 239 -10.19 8.45 -44.78
N GLN A 240 -9.66 7.75 -43.79
CA GLN A 240 -10.43 6.82 -42.96
C GLN A 240 -10.92 7.47 -41.66
N ASN A 241 -10.01 8.09 -40.89
CA ASN A 241 -10.29 8.82 -39.66
C ASN A 241 -9.02 9.53 -39.15
N ALA A 242 -9.16 10.46 -38.19
CA ALA A 242 -8.04 11.21 -37.64
C ALA A 242 -6.97 10.34 -36.92
N ARG A 243 -7.30 9.11 -36.51
CA ARG A 243 -6.34 8.19 -35.85
C ARG A 243 -5.59 7.29 -36.82
N THR A 244 -5.90 7.38 -38.11
CA THR A 244 -5.21 6.62 -39.16
C THR A 244 -3.86 7.28 -39.45
N ARG A 245 -2.86 6.46 -39.80
CA ARG A 245 -1.56 6.96 -40.24
C ARG A 245 -1.62 7.39 -41.70
N TYR A 246 -1.15 8.60 -41.96
CA TYR A 246 -1.03 9.19 -43.29
C TYR A 246 0.44 9.51 -43.58
N HIS A 247 0.79 9.45 -44.86
CA HIS A 247 2.14 9.73 -45.34
C HIS A 247 2.25 11.17 -45.83
N PHE A 248 3.29 11.88 -45.37
CA PHE A 248 3.57 13.25 -45.73
C PHE A 248 5.02 13.40 -46.20
N ARG A 249 5.25 14.39 -47.06
CA ARG A 249 6.56 14.85 -47.53
C ARG A 249 6.68 16.34 -47.23
N CYS A 250 7.73 16.79 -46.53
CA CYS A 250 7.94 18.23 -46.28
C CYS A 250 8.68 18.90 -47.44
N ALA A 251 8.75 20.24 -47.42
CA ALA A 251 9.56 21.04 -48.35
C ALA A 251 11.03 20.57 -48.46
N GLN A 252 11.62 20.11 -47.35
CA GLN A 252 13.00 19.61 -47.29
C GLN A 252 13.15 18.15 -47.76
N GLY A 253 12.11 17.56 -48.38
CA GLY A 253 12.14 16.20 -48.92
C GLY A 253 12.00 15.07 -47.89
N HIS A 254 11.85 15.36 -46.59
CA HIS A 254 11.63 14.30 -45.60
C HIS A 254 10.25 13.68 -45.76
N GLU A 255 10.21 12.34 -45.83
CA GLU A 255 8.97 11.56 -45.80
C GLU A 255 8.75 10.93 -44.43
N TRP A 256 7.53 10.98 -43.92
CA TRP A 256 7.15 10.31 -42.67
C TRP A 256 5.68 9.91 -42.63
N GLY A 257 5.38 8.89 -41.83
CA GLY A 257 4.02 8.48 -41.50
C GLY A 257 3.62 8.95 -40.10
N THR A 258 2.54 9.71 -39.97
CA THR A 258 1.99 10.14 -38.67
C THR A 258 0.47 10.04 -38.65
N MET A 259 -0.13 10.03 -37.46
CA MET A 259 -1.58 10.06 -37.33
C MET A 259 -2.14 11.41 -37.78
N GLY A 260 -3.25 11.42 -38.52
CA GLY A 260 -3.87 12.66 -39.01
C GLY A 260 -4.15 13.67 -37.89
N TRP A 261 -4.54 13.20 -36.71
CA TRP A 261 -4.78 13.99 -35.50
C TRP A 261 -3.55 14.80 -35.05
N ASN A 262 -2.34 14.29 -35.23
CA ASN A 262 -1.13 15.01 -34.85
C ASN A 262 -0.89 16.21 -35.76
N VAL A 263 -1.15 16.04 -37.06
CA VAL A 263 -1.07 17.11 -38.06
C VAL A 263 -2.16 18.15 -37.82
N LEU A 264 -3.39 17.71 -37.55
CA LEU A 264 -4.51 18.59 -37.20
C LEU A 264 -4.28 19.39 -35.91
N ARG A 265 -3.40 18.92 -35.01
CA ARG A 265 -2.97 19.63 -33.80
C ARG A 265 -1.77 20.56 -34.02
N GLY A 266 -1.22 20.64 -35.23
CA GLY A 266 -0.09 21.50 -35.58
C GLY A 266 1.29 20.83 -35.54
N THR A 267 1.37 19.50 -35.39
CA THR A 267 2.66 18.79 -35.49
C THR A 267 2.94 18.39 -36.94
N TRP A 268 4.00 18.95 -37.53
CA TRP A 268 4.38 18.69 -38.93
C TRP A 268 5.58 17.74 -39.07
N CYS A 269 6.77 18.26 -39.41
CA CYS A 269 7.97 17.45 -39.65
C CYS A 269 8.93 17.49 -38.46
N LEU A 270 9.07 16.36 -37.76
CA LEU A 270 9.99 16.23 -36.62
C LEU A 270 11.45 16.41 -37.01
N LYS A 271 11.86 15.95 -38.21
CA LYS A 271 13.24 16.15 -38.69
C LYS A 271 13.54 17.63 -38.87
N CYS A 272 12.64 18.39 -39.47
CA CYS A 272 12.80 19.85 -39.61
C CYS A 272 12.74 20.57 -38.25
N ALA A 273 11.82 20.18 -37.36
CA ALA A 273 11.74 20.74 -36.01
C ALA A 273 13.05 20.51 -35.23
N ASN A 274 13.57 19.28 -35.24
CA ASN A 274 14.81 18.93 -34.55
C ASN A 274 16.04 19.62 -35.16
N SER A 275 16.10 19.76 -36.48
CA SER A 275 17.18 20.51 -37.15
C SER A 275 17.19 21.99 -36.75
N ARG A 276 16.01 22.62 -36.57
CA ARG A 276 15.90 24.00 -36.06
C ARG A 276 16.39 24.14 -34.61
N HIS A 277 16.40 23.06 -33.84
CA HIS A 277 16.87 23.03 -32.46
C HIS A 277 18.32 22.54 -32.30
N LYS A 278 19.06 22.29 -33.40
CA LYS A 278 20.50 22.04 -33.31
C LYS A 278 21.20 23.34 -32.93
N LEU A 279 21.62 23.42 -31.66
CA LEU A 279 22.54 24.45 -31.19
C LEU A 279 23.83 24.39 -32.03
N SER A 280 24.36 25.53 -32.41
CA SER A 280 25.59 25.63 -33.21
C SER A 280 26.75 26.17 -32.37
N ILE A 281 27.97 26.14 -32.92
CA ILE A 281 29.12 26.76 -32.26
C ILE A 281 28.95 28.28 -32.15
N GLU A 282 28.22 28.91 -33.09
CA GLU A 282 27.88 30.34 -32.99
C GLU A 282 27.00 30.60 -31.76
N THR A 283 25.99 29.76 -31.50
CA THR A 283 25.17 29.88 -30.29
C THR A 283 26.02 29.77 -29.02
N MET A 284 27.04 28.91 -29.01
CA MET A 284 27.96 28.79 -27.87
C MET A 284 28.82 30.03 -27.69
N ARG A 285 29.26 30.67 -28.79
CA ARG A 285 30.03 31.91 -28.76
C ARG A 285 29.19 33.09 -28.27
N GLU A 286 27.94 33.21 -28.70
CA GLU A 286 26.98 34.21 -28.20
C GLU A 286 26.76 34.06 -26.69
N MET A 287 26.49 32.84 -26.21
CA MET A 287 26.34 32.56 -24.78
C MET A 287 27.57 32.91 -23.95
N ALA A 288 28.78 32.79 -24.54
CA ALA A 288 30.00 33.21 -23.87
C ALA A 288 30.13 34.73 -23.79
N ALA A 289 29.83 35.41 -24.89
CA ALA A 289 29.87 36.87 -25.00
C ALA A 289 28.90 37.55 -24.03
N GLU A 290 27.67 37.03 -23.89
CA GLU A 290 26.68 37.52 -22.90
C GLU A 290 27.20 37.50 -21.45
N ARG A 291 28.13 36.59 -21.15
CA ARG A 291 28.74 36.43 -19.82
C ARG A 291 30.13 37.05 -19.71
N GLY A 292 30.50 37.89 -20.68
CA GLY A 292 31.78 38.58 -20.75
C GLY A 292 32.98 37.66 -20.98
N GLY A 293 32.78 36.46 -21.52
CA GLY A 293 33.84 35.51 -21.83
C GLY A 293 33.85 35.06 -23.29
N LEU A 294 34.68 34.07 -23.59
CA LEU A 294 34.89 33.54 -24.94
C LEU A 294 34.71 32.01 -24.94
N CYS A 295 34.11 31.49 -26.01
CA CYS A 295 34.19 30.07 -26.32
C CYS A 295 35.42 29.88 -27.21
N VAL A 296 36.46 29.23 -26.68
CA VAL A 296 37.77 29.07 -27.34
C VAL A 296 37.73 27.93 -28.36
N SER A 297 36.85 26.94 -28.17
CA SER A 297 36.71 25.83 -29.11
C SER A 297 36.09 26.25 -30.45
N ASP A 298 36.63 25.71 -31.53
CA ASP A 298 36.13 25.95 -32.90
C ASP A 298 35.07 24.96 -33.37
N THR A 299 34.93 23.82 -32.70
CA THR A 299 34.02 22.75 -33.11
C THR A 299 32.97 22.47 -32.04
N TYR A 300 31.71 22.32 -32.47
CA TYR A 300 30.60 21.90 -31.63
C TYR A 300 30.04 20.58 -32.16
N VAL A 301 30.08 19.54 -31.32
CA VAL A 301 29.57 18.20 -31.66
C VAL A 301 28.18 17.98 -31.07
N ASP A 302 28.05 18.16 -29.76
CA ASP A 302 26.78 18.02 -29.04
C ASP A 302 26.83 18.73 -27.67
N LEU A 303 25.73 18.62 -26.90
CA LEU A 303 25.59 19.21 -25.57
C LEU A 303 26.45 18.55 -24.48
N GLN A 304 27.03 17.38 -24.75
CA GLN A 304 27.75 16.54 -23.79
C GLN A 304 29.27 16.59 -23.97
N THR A 305 29.72 16.99 -25.16
CA THR A 305 31.12 17.17 -25.51
C THR A 305 31.63 18.44 -24.83
N LYS A 306 32.76 18.33 -24.14
CA LYS A 306 33.35 19.48 -23.43
C LYS A 306 33.90 20.47 -24.46
N LEU A 307 33.53 21.74 -24.29
CA LEU A 307 34.18 22.85 -24.98
C LEU A 307 35.10 23.57 -24.00
N GLU A 308 36.09 24.26 -24.53
CA GLU A 308 36.97 25.16 -23.82
C GLU A 308 36.36 26.57 -23.79
N TRP A 309 36.31 27.14 -22.59
CA TRP A 309 35.73 28.45 -22.31
C TRP A 309 36.76 29.31 -21.59
N GLU A 310 36.68 30.61 -21.83
CA GLU A 310 37.46 31.65 -21.16
C GLU A 310 36.50 32.68 -20.54
N CYS A 311 36.74 33.14 -19.31
CA CYS A 311 35.88 34.15 -18.67
C CYS A 311 36.48 35.55 -18.82
N ALA A 312 35.73 36.58 -18.44
CA ALA A 312 36.18 37.98 -18.40
C ALA A 312 37.49 38.22 -17.61
N ARG A 313 37.83 37.31 -16.68
CA ARG A 313 39.07 37.38 -15.89
C ARG A 313 40.22 36.60 -16.52
N GLY A 314 40.04 35.96 -17.68
CA GLY A 314 41.08 35.17 -18.37
C GLY A 314 41.23 33.72 -17.88
N HIS A 315 40.33 33.20 -17.03
CA HIS A 315 40.39 31.79 -16.65
C HIS A 315 39.93 30.90 -17.79
N ARG A 316 40.76 29.92 -18.18
CA ARG A 316 40.37 28.87 -19.14
C ARG A 316 39.92 27.60 -18.43
N TRP A 317 38.83 26.99 -18.89
CA TRP A 317 38.35 25.70 -18.38
C TRP A 317 37.55 24.91 -19.42
N HIS A 318 37.49 23.60 -19.22
CA HIS A 318 36.68 22.71 -20.04
C HIS A 318 35.33 22.44 -19.37
N SER A 319 34.23 22.69 -20.08
CA SER A 319 32.86 22.42 -19.58
C SER A 319 31.93 22.01 -20.70
N LYS A 320 30.91 21.21 -20.32
CA LYS A 320 29.84 20.82 -21.23
C LYS A 320 28.93 22.03 -21.52
N PRO A 321 28.53 22.28 -22.77
CA PRO A 321 27.53 23.29 -23.14
C PRO A 321 26.25 23.24 -22.28
N HIS A 322 25.80 22.04 -21.93
CA HIS A 322 24.66 21.87 -21.02
C HIS A 322 24.84 22.61 -19.68
N ASN A 323 26.01 22.51 -19.06
CA ASN A 323 26.27 23.13 -17.76
C ASN A 323 26.28 24.65 -17.86
N ILE A 324 26.80 25.18 -18.98
CA ILE A 324 26.78 26.61 -19.26
C ILE A 324 25.34 27.11 -19.38
N ARG A 325 24.50 26.38 -20.13
CA ARG A 325 23.08 26.70 -20.31
C ARG A 325 22.27 26.67 -19.00
N VAL A 326 22.59 25.75 -18.09
CA VAL A 326 21.92 25.63 -16.79
C VAL A 326 22.40 26.69 -15.77
N GLY A 327 23.43 27.47 -16.10
CA GLY A 327 23.87 28.62 -15.30
C GLY A 327 25.24 28.47 -14.62
N HIS A 328 25.93 27.34 -14.81
CA HIS A 328 27.32 27.21 -14.35
C HIS A 328 28.25 27.97 -15.30
N TRP A 329 29.26 28.65 -14.77
CA TRP A 329 30.20 29.45 -15.57
C TRP A 329 31.65 29.10 -15.23
N CYS A 330 32.44 30.06 -14.75
CA CYS A 330 33.83 29.84 -14.34
C CYS A 330 33.90 29.31 -12.90
N PRO A 331 34.48 28.11 -12.66
CA PRO A 331 34.63 27.55 -11.32
C PRO A 331 35.59 28.37 -10.45
N GLN A 332 36.60 29.01 -11.05
CA GLN A 332 37.56 29.85 -10.34
C GLN A 332 36.91 31.16 -9.87
N CYS A 333 36.12 31.82 -10.73
CA CYS A 333 35.30 32.97 -10.34
C CYS A 333 34.27 32.61 -9.26
N ALA A 334 33.63 31.43 -9.36
CA ALA A 334 32.69 30.96 -8.35
C ALA A 334 33.36 30.64 -7.01
N HIS A 335 34.63 30.26 -7.01
CA HIS A 335 35.41 30.07 -5.79
C HIS A 335 35.81 31.43 -5.19
N LEU A 336 36.27 32.37 -6.01
CA LEU A 336 36.58 33.75 -5.59
C LEU A 336 35.39 34.44 -4.93
N SER A 337 34.19 34.31 -5.50
CA SER A 337 32.98 34.94 -4.94
C SER A 337 32.55 34.35 -3.59
N ARG A 338 33.03 33.15 -3.24
CA ARG A 338 32.77 32.50 -1.95
C ARG A 338 33.80 32.82 -0.88
N ILE A 339 34.95 33.42 -1.24
CA ILE A 339 35.96 33.86 -0.27
C ILE A 339 35.49 35.17 0.35
N THR A 340 35.00 35.12 1.59
CA THR A 340 34.49 36.29 2.33
C THR A 340 35.57 37.11 3.03
N ARG A 341 36.81 36.59 3.13
CA ARG A 341 37.95 37.25 3.81
C ARG A 341 39.01 37.72 2.79
N HIS A 342 38.96 39.00 2.45
CA HIS A 342 39.65 39.68 1.35
C HIS A 342 41.20 39.80 1.41
N LYS A 343 41.91 39.11 2.32
CA LYS A 343 43.38 39.25 2.45
C LYS A 343 44.09 37.95 2.84
N THR A 344 43.91 36.87 2.08
CA THR A 344 44.69 35.63 2.28
C THR A 344 45.39 35.17 1.00
N ARG A 345 46.50 34.43 1.15
CA ARG A 345 47.25 33.76 0.06
C ARG A 345 46.35 32.94 -0.89
N LEU A 346 45.16 32.54 -0.43
CA LEU A 346 44.16 31.80 -1.19
C LEU A 346 43.52 32.61 -2.33
N GLN A 347 43.29 33.91 -2.14
CA GLN A 347 42.67 34.78 -3.15
C GLN A 347 43.60 34.93 -4.37
N ARG A 348 44.90 35.15 -4.12
CA ARG A 348 45.94 35.24 -5.15
C ARG A 348 46.07 33.99 -6.03
N ARG A 349 45.59 32.82 -5.56
CA ARG A 349 45.63 31.57 -6.34
C ARG A 349 44.60 31.56 -7.48
N TYR A 350 43.51 32.30 -7.33
CA TYR A 350 42.40 32.32 -8.28
C TYR A 350 42.26 33.67 -8.98
N GLU A 351 42.92 34.74 -8.51
CA GLU A 351 43.11 35.96 -9.32
C GLU A 351 43.93 35.59 -10.55
N ALA A 352 43.33 35.66 -11.73
CA ALA A 352 44.06 35.42 -12.96
C ALA A 352 45.03 36.58 -13.20
N VAL A 353 46.27 36.21 -13.49
CA VAL A 353 47.37 37.11 -13.79
C VAL A 353 47.30 37.39 -15.28
N GLU A 354 47.09 38.66 -15.66
CA GLU A 354 47.38 39.10 -17.01
C GLU A 354 48.90 38.98 -17.24
N VAL A 355 49.28 38.36 -18.36
CA VAL A 355 50.63 38.46 -18.93
C VAL A 355 50.62 39.55 -19.97
#